data_AF-A0A1Y1QP51-F1
#
_entry.id   AF-A0A1Y1QP51-F1
#
_cell.length_a   1.000
_cell.length_b   1.000
_cell.length_c   1.000
_cell.angle_alpha   90.00
_cell.angle_beta   90.00
_cell.angle_gamma   90.00
#
_symmetry.space_group_name_H-M   'P 1'
#
loop_
_entity.id
_entity.type
_entity.pdbx_description
1 polymer ?
#
loop_
_entity_poly.entity_id
_entity_poly.type
_entity_poly.pdbx_seq_one_letter_code
_entity_poly.pdbx_strand_id
1 'polypeptide(L)'
;MRTVFYKVLARLLLMISLLPVNGLTKATPEAASLWQPGWQCGQASTVSRAFLNALIKNNALHGYALNGVTLPLLIGQNPAESGAILFAKRNNVWQAYPIADGSAVLAAYSTPSLNRVTVFATWGREGPGTDYIVLQGKNQLSDFSCTTVPLPAELNRPNWGNSYPGLHGFNMDAQGRGTLITAAYLPAAGNDERKQWYQYSSNDWGSSWSEARKIPAIPAKLSGIFQSLTDIPAPAWLVKSLLASTP
;
A
#
# COMPACT_ATOMS: atom_id res chain seq x y z
N MET A 1 -34.96 47.80 46.51
CA MET A 1 -35.32 49.18 46.17
C MET A 1 -34.65 49.53 44.84
N ARG A 2 -35.43 49.91 43.81
CA ARG A 2 -35.08 50.69 42.59
C ARG A 2 -34.05 50.11 41.59
N THR A 3 -34.45 49.70 40.38
CA THR A 3 -34.57 50.47 39.08
C THR A 3 -33.22 51.02 38.57
N VAL A 4 -32.61 50.52 37.48
CA VAL A 4 -32.92 50.70 36.03
C VAL A 4 -32.18 51.90 35.37
N PHE A 5 -31.50 51.62 34.23
CA PHE A 5 -30.92 52.48 33.16
C PHE A 5 -29.81 53.52 33.54
N TYR A 6 -28.87 53.99 32.69
CA TYR A 6 -28.78 54.24 31.24
C TYR A 6 -27.31 54.23 30.73
N LYS A 7 -27.19 54.07 29.40
CA LYS A 7 -26.04 54.20 28.48
C LYS A 7 -25.22 55.50 28.64
N VAL A 8 -23.97 55.52 28.16
CA VAL A 8 -23.48 56.39 27.05
C VAL A 8 -21.99 56.12 26.74
N LEU A 9 -21.69 56.14 25.42
CA LEU A 9 -20.40 56.03 24.74
C LEU A 9 -19.29 56.97 25.25
N ALA A 10 -18.04 56.49 25.20
CA ALA A 10 -16.92 57.30 24.71
C ALA A 10 -15.82 56.42 24.08
N ARG A 11 -15.51 56.72 22.82
CA ARG A 11 -14.42 56.18 21.99
C ARG A 11 -13.05 56.60 22.57
N LEU A 12 -12.02 55.75 22.46
CA LEU A 12 -10.76 56.07 21.75
C LEU A 12 -9.72 54.93 21.85
N LEU A 13 -9.09 54.65 20.71
CA LEU A 13 -7.73 54.12 20.51
C LEU A 13 -7.41 52.70 21.03
N LEU A 14 -7.45 51.73 20.11
CA LEU A 14 -6.36 50.76 20.00
C LEU A 14 -6.20 50.37 18.52
N MET A 15 -5.35 51.11 17.80
CA MET A 15 -4.77 50.65 16.53
C MET A 15 -3.75 49.57 16.86
N ILE A 16 -4.18 48.31 16.96
CA ILE A 16 -3.28 47.18 16.85
C ILE A 16 -3.10 46.90 15.36
N SER A 17 -1.91 47.28 14.89
CA SER A 17 -1.31 46.88 13.64
C SER A 17 -1.56 45.40 13.31
N LEU A 18 -2.32 45.15 12.24
CA LEU A 18 -2.37 43.89 11.52
C LEU A 18 -1.03 43.69 10.82
N LEU A 19 -0.05 43.11 11.51
CA LEU A 19 1.09 42.49 10.86
C LEU A 19 0.62 41.10 10.37
N PRO A 20 0.69 40.79 9.06
CA PRO A 20 0.49 39.42 8.62
C PRO A 20 1.61 38.58 9.20
N VAL A 21 1.26 37.63 10.07
CA VAL A 21 2.14 36.52 10.42
C VAL A 21 2.29 35.70 9.14
N ASN A 22 3.27 36.05 8.31
CA ASN A 22 3.75 35.22 7.22
C ASN A 22 4.41 33.99 7.87
N GLY A 23 3.59 33.03 8.26
CA GLY A 23 4.02 31.67 8.51
C GLY A 23 4.51 31.08 7.20
N LEU A 24 5.78 31.32 6.86
CA LEU A 24 6.50 30.45 5.95
C LEU A 24 6.57 29.07 6.62
N THR A 25 5.58 28.23 6.37
CA THR A 25 5.79 26.79 6.40
C THR A 25 6.86 26.51 5.37
N LYS A 26 8.10 26.40 5.83
CA LYS A 26 9.23 25.91 5.05
C LYS A 26 8.79 24.56 4.50
N ALA A 27 8.43 24.52 3.22
CA ALA A 27 8.10 23.28 2.53
C ALA A 27 9.31 22.36 2.76
N THR A 28 9.09 21.28 3.52
CA THR A 28 10.09 20.22 3.65
C THR A 28 10.44 19.81 2.23
N PRO A 29 11.73 19.78 1.84
CA PRO A 29 12.10 19.36 0.50
C PRO A 29 11.48 17.98 0.26
N GLU A 30 10.65 17.86 -0.76
CA GLU A 30 10.12 16.57 -1.18
C GLU A 30 11.32 15.67 -1.48
N ALA A 31 11.38 14.49 -0.84
CA ALA A 31 12.50 13.59 -1.03
C ALA A 31 12.59 13.24 -2.53
N ALA A 32 13.77 13.42 -3.12
CA ALA A 32 13.98 13.11 -4.53
C ALA A 32 13.60 11.65 -4.80
N SER A 33 12.73 11.43 -5.79
CA SER A 33 12.31 10.07 -6.14
C SER A 33 13.52 9.25 -6.61
N LEU A 34 13.69 8.07 -6.01
CA LEU A 34 14.61 7.02 -6.41
C LEU A 34 13.95 6.04 -7.40
N TRP A 35 12.69 6.30 -7.81
CA TRP A 35 12.05 5.54 -8.88
C TRP A 35 12.82 5.68 -10.19
N GLN A 36 13.05 4.56 -10.88
CA GLN A 36 13.87 4.57 -12.10
C GLN A 36 13.00 4.73 -13.35
N PRO A 37 13.47 5.50 -14.35
CA PRO A 37 12.76 5.64 -15.62
C PRO A 37 12.49 4.28 -16.28
N GLY A 38 11.28 4.10 -16.80
CA GLY A 38 10.88 2.88 -17.52
C GLY A 38 10.43 1.72 -16.64
N TRP A 39 10.46 1.85 -15.31
CA TRP A 39 9.87 0.85 -14.42
C TRP A 39 8.35 0.77 -14.60
N GLN A 40 7.85 -0.45 -14.80
CA GLN A 40 6.43 -0.75 -14.97
C GLN A 40 6.04 -1.92 -14.07
N CYS A 41 4.80 -1.89 -13.59
CA CYS A 41 4.31 -2.90 -12.65
C CYS A 41 4.34 -4.30 -13.27
N GLY A 42 4.96 -5.25 -12.58
CA GLY A 42 5.02 -6.66 -13.00
C GLY A 42 6.03 -6.95 -14.11
N GLN A 43 6.68 -5.93 -14.67
CA GLN A 43 7.76 -6.11 -15.63
C GLN A 43 9.09 -6.33 -14.90
N ALA A 44 9.78 -7.42 -15.24
CA ALA A 44 11.13 -7.68 -14.76
C ALA A 44 12.05 -6.52 -15.15
N SER A 45 12.71 -5.94 -14.16
CA SER A 45 13.57 -4.77 -14.31
C SER A 45 14.94 -5.05 -13.68
N THR A 46 15.96 -4.41 -14.23
CA THR A 46 17.27 -4.32 -13.57
C THR A 46 17.21 -3.22 -12.52
N VAL A 47 18.01 -3.38 -11.47
CA VAL A 47 18.17 -2.39 -10.40
C VAL A 47 19.64 -2.03 -10.30
N SER A 48 19.95 -0.75 -10.06
CA SER A 48 21.32 -0.34 -9.80
C SER A 48 21.75 -0.75 -8.38
N ARG A 49 23.05 -1.02 -8.21
CA ARG A 49 23.61 -1.28 -6.89
C ARG A 49 23.46 -0.10 -5.92
N ALA A 50 23.51 1.13 -6.44
CA ALA A 50 23.26 2.35 -5.66
C ALA A 50 21.85 2.36 -5.05
N PHE A 51 20.83 1.97 -5.83
CA PHE A 51 19.46 1.85 -5.36
C PHE A 51 19.32 0.80 -4.25
N LEU A 52 19.90 -0.38 -4.42
CA LEU A 52 19.88 -1.43 -3.39
C LEU A 52 20.58 -0.97 -2.10
N ASN A 53 21.73 -0.32 -2.22
CA ASN A 53 22.44 0.23 -1.07
C ASN A 53 21.61 1.28 -0.33
N ALA A 54 20.84 2.11 -1.05
CA ALA A 54 19.93 3.08 -0.43
C ALA A 54 18.83 2.37 0.37
N LEU A 55 18.20 1.32 -0.19
CA LEU A 55 17.19 0.54 0.55
C LEU A 55 17.79 -0.12 1.81
N ILE A 56 18.99 -0.69 1.71
CA ILE A 56 19.69 -1.29 2.86
C ILE A 56 19.97 -0.23 3.94
N LYS A 57 20.54 0.91 3.54
CA LYS A 57 20.88 2.02 4.44
C LYS A 57 19.65 2.54 5.18
N ASN A 58 18.50 2.59 4.51
CA ASN A 58 17.24 3.06 5.07
C ASN A 58 16.45 1.95 5.80
N ASN A 59 17.01 0.74 5.96
CA ASN A 59 16.34 -0.42 6.51
C ASN A 59 14.97 -0.69 5.85
N ALA A 60 14.91 -0.47 4.53
CA ALA A 60 13.72 -0.55 3.70
C ALA A 60 13.64 -1.86 2.90
N LEU A 61 14.43 -2.88 3.28
CA LEU A 61 14.36 -4.24 2.72
C LEU A 61 13.86 -5.20 3.78
N HIS A 62 12.90 -6.03 3.38
CA HIS A 62 12.29 -7.05 4.20
C HIS A 62 12.25 -8.38 3.45
N GLY A 63 12.24 -9.50 4.18
CA GLY A 63 12.00 -10.82 3.63
C GLY A 63 10.56 -11.26 3.82
N TYR A 64 10.17 -12.31 3.11
CA TYR A 64 8.93 -13.02 3.39
C TYR A 64 9.21 -14.42 3.89
N ALA A 65 8.41 -14.87 4.85
CA ALA A 65 8.34 -16.27 5.27
C ALA A 65 6.93 -16.84 5.04
N LEU A 66 6.88 -18.14 4.74
CA LEU A 66 5.66 -18.91 4.71
C LEU A 66 5.79 -20.07 5.70
N ASN A 67 4.91 -20.12 6.69
CA ASN A 67 4.95 -21.12 7.77
C ASN A 67 6.35 -21.23 8.43
N GLY A 68 6.99 -20.08 8.69
CA GLY A 68 8.33 -20.01 9.28
C GLY A 68 9.50 -20.29 8.33
N VAL A 69 9.23 -20.68 7.08
CA VAL A 69 10.27 -20.91 6.07
C VAL A 69 10.49 -19.64 5.27
N THR A 70 11.70 -19.08 5.31
CA THR A 70 12.10 -17.95 4.47
C THR A 70 11.96 -18.29 2.99
N LEU A 71 11.26 -17.43 2.26
CA LEU A 71 11.09 -17.53 0.82
C LEU A 71 12.25 -16.84 0.08
N PRO A 72 12.50 -17.20 -1.19
CA PRO A 72 13.47 -16.52 -2.07
C PRO A 72 12.93 -15.16 -2.57
N LEU A 73 12.33 -14.37 -1.68
CA LEU A 73 11.68 -13.10 -1.94
C LEU A 73 12.20 -12.04 -0.97
N LEU A 74 12.47 -10.84 -1.48
CA LEU A 74 12.65 -9.63 -0.68
C LEU A 74 11.67 -8.57 -1.17
N ILE A 75 11.15 -7.74 -0.27
CA ILE A 75 10.39 -6.54 -0.63
C ILE A 75 11.21 -5.32 -0.23
N GLY A 76 11.49 -4.45 -1.21
CA GLY A 76 11.98 -3.10 -0.99
C GLY A 76 10.78 -2.17 -0.87
N GLN A 77 10.68 -1.40 0.20
CA GLN A 77 9.57 -0.48 0.40
C GLN A 77 10.00 0.81 1.08
N ASN A 78 10.00 1.90 0.32
CA ASN A 78 10.21 3.24 0.85
C ASN A 78 9.24 4.21 0.16
N PRO A 79 8.00 4.39 0.66
CA PRO A 79 6.98 5.22 0.01
C PRO A 79 7.40 6.68 -0.22
N ALA A 80 8.32 7.21 0.59
CA ALA A 80 8.77 8.60 0.44
C ALA A 80 9.74 8.79 -0.74
N GLU A 81 10.53 7.77 -1.07
CA GLU A 81 11.60 7.88 -2.07
C GLU A 81 11.34 7.02 -3.31
N SER A 82 10.82 5.80 -3.18
CA SER A 82 10.69 4.87 -4.31
C SER A 82 9.35 4.15 -4.42
N GLY A 83 8.64 3.91 -3.32
CA GLY A 83 7.53 2.94 -3.28
C GLY A 83 7.99 1.49 -3.09
N ALA A 84 7.14 0.54 -3.52
CA ALA A 84 7.33 -0.89 -3.32
C ALA A 84 7.88 -1.62 -4.56
N ILE A 85 8.85 -2.51 -4.34
CA ILE A 85 9.53 -3.32 -5.36
C ILE A 85 9.71 -4.73 -4.81
N LEU A 86 9.17 -5.74 -5.50
CA LEU A 86 9.43 -7.15 -5.17
C LEU A 86 10.70 -7.62 -5.85
N PHE A 87 11.66 -8.13 -5.09
CA PHE A 87 12.80 -8.87 -5.61
C PHE A 87 12.51 -10.36 -5.48
N ALA A 88 12.55 -11.09 -6.59
CA ALA A 88 12.36 -12.53 -6.59
C ALA A 88 13.60 -13.23 -7.14
N LYS A 89 14.01 -14.31 -6.46
CA LYS A 89 15.10 -15.18 -6.91
C LYS A 89 14.53 -16.46 -7.50
N ARG A 90 14.88 -16.73 -8.76
CA ARG A 90 14.53 -17.98 -9.47
C ARG A 90 15.77 -18.51 -10.19
N ASN A 91 16.05 -19.81 -10.03
CA ASN A 91 17.22 -20.46 -10.66
C ASN A 91 18.54 -19.69 -10.44
N ASN A 92 18.73 -19.17 -9.23
CA ASN A 92 19.86 -18.30 -8.84
C ASN A 92 19.96 -16.93 -9.53
N VAL A 93 18.99 -16.55 -10.35
CA VAL A 93 18.88 -15.23 -10.95
C VAL A 93 17.90 -14.39 -10.15
N TRP A 94 18.30 -13.16 -9.83
CA TRP A 94 17.41 -12.17 -9.23
C TRP A 94 16.78 -11.30 -10.29
N GLN A 95 15.49 -11.01 -10.11
CA GLN A 95 14.76 -10.01 -10.88
C GLN A 95 14.02 -9.09 -9.91
N ALA A 96 13.97 -7.81 -10.25
CA ALA A 96 13.14 -6.84 -9.55
C ALA A 96 11.84 -6.65 -10.33
N TYR A 97 10.73 -6.57 -9.61
CA TYR A 97 9.40 -6.28 -10.12
C TYR A 97 8.90 -5.04 -9.37
N PRO A 98 9.13 -3.85 -9.93
CA PRO A 98 8.57 -2.63 -9.40
C PRO A 98 7.04 -2.76 -9.31
N ILE A 99 6.43 -2.19 -8.27
CA ILE A 99 4.96 -2.20 -8.11
C ILE A 99 4.41 -0.83 -8.51
N ALA A 100 4.77 0.23 -7.76
CA ALA A 100 4.51 1.62 -8.15
C ALA A 100 5.33 2.60 -7.31
N ASP A 101 5.67 3.76 -7.90
CA ASP A 101 6.33 4.85 -7.17
C ASP A 101 5.45 5.33 -6.02
N GLY A 102 5.98 5.41 -4.80
CA GLY A 102 5.24 5.86 -3.62
C GLY A 102 4.28 4.83 -3.01
N SER A 103 4.17 3.63 -3.59
CA SER A 103 3.30 2.59 -3.04
C SER A 103 3.85 1.94 -1.76
N ALA A 104 2.95 1.39 -0.95
CA ALA A 104 3.23 0.54 0.20
C ALA A 104 2.49 -0.80 0.07
N VAL A 105 3.17 -1.91 0.35
CA VAL A 105 2.55 -3.23 0.44
C VAL A 105 1.63 -3.28 1.66
N LEU A 106 0.41 -3.77 1.43
CA LEU A 106 -0.63 -3.94 2.42
C LEU A 106 -0.69 -5.38 2.92
N ALA A 107 -0.54 -6.34 2.00
CA ALA A 107 -0.52 -7.76 2.32
C ALA A 107 0.10 -8.58 1.19
N ALA A 108 0.74 -9.68 1.53
CA ALA A 108 1.25 -10.64 0.56
C ALA A 108 0.79 -12.07 0.92
N TYR A 109 0.53 -12.86 -0.11
CA TYR A 109 0.01 -14.22 0.01
C TYR A 109 0.72 -15.13 -0.99
N SER A 110 0.82 -16.41 -0.66
CA SER A 110 1.31 -17.43 -1.59
C SER A 110 0.62 -18.77 -1.39
N THR A 111 0.60 -19.57 -2.44
CA THR A 111 0.31 -21.00 -2.33
C THR A 111 1.47 -21.73 -1.63
N PRO A 112 1.25 -22.85 -0.92
CA PRO A 112 2.30 -23.60 -0.22
C PRO A 112 3.53 -23.96 -1.06
N SER A 113 3.35 -24.24 -2.36
CA SER A 113 4.44 -24.59 -3.28
C SER A 113 5.14 -23.40 -3.92
N LEU A 114 4.81 -22.17 -3.50
CA LEU A 114 5.26 -20.92 -4.12
C LEU A 114 4.91 -20.80 -5.62
N ASN A 115 4.02 -21.65 -6.13
CA ASN A 115 3.62 -21.62 -7.53
C ASN A 115 2.92 -20.30 -7.90
N ARG A 116 2.21 -19.71 -6.93
CA ARG A 116 1.58 -18.40 -7.08
C ARG A 116 1.90 -17.50 -5.90
N VAL A 117 2.04 -16.21 -6.18
CA VAL A 117 2.20 -15.14 -5.20
C VAL A 117 1.24 -14.01 -5.57
N THR A 118 0.63 -13.38 -4.56
CA THR A 118 -0.20 -12.20 -4.73
C THR A 118 0.23 -11.15 -3.71
N VAL A 119 0.61 -9.96 -4.18
CA VAL A 119 1.00 -8.83 -3.34
C VAL A 119 0.03 -7.69 -3.62
N PHE A 120 -0.67 -7.24 -2.59
CA PHE A 120 -1.54 -6.08 -2.62
C PHE A 120 -0.77 -4.87 -2.11
N ALA A 121 -0.81 -3.78 -2.85
CA ALA A 121 -0.19 -2.52 -2.48
C ALA A 121 -1.16 -1.34 -2.69
N THR A 122 -0.87 -0.23 -2.00
CA THR A 122 -1.52 1.05 -2.27
C THR A 122 -1.22 1.52 -3.69
N TRP A 123 -2.01 2.47 -4.19
CA TRP A 123 -1.61 3.30 -5.32
C TRP A 123 -0.36 4.11 -4.99
N GLY A 124 0.25 4.66 -6.04
CA GLY A 124 1.51 5.39 -5.97
C GLY A 124 1.42 6.80 -5.38
N ARG A 125 2.47 7.61 -5.61
CA ARG A 125 2.69 8.95 -5.02
C ARG A 125 1.61 9.98 -5.38
N GLU A 126 0.97 9.88 -6.55
CA GLU A 126 0.01 10.87 -7.08
C GLU A 126 -1.40 10.79 -6.46
N GLY A 127 -1.49 10.70 -5.13
CA GLY A 127 -2.75 10.70 -4.38
C GLY A 127 -3.31 9.29 -4.13
N PRO A 128 -4.48 9.17 -3.48
CA PRO A 128 -5.00 7.89 -2.97
C PRO A 128 -5.31 6.82 -4.04
N GLY A 129 -5.01 7.11 -5.31
CA GLY A 129 -5.52 6.34 -6.44
C GLY A 129 -7.03 6.17 -6.35
N THR A 130 -7.54 5.28 -7.17
CA THR A 130 -8.91 4.77 -7.05
C THR A 130 -8.90 3.27 -6.82
N ASP A 131 -7.72 2.69 -6.57
CA ASP A 131 -7.49 1.27 -6.68
C ASP A 131 -6.36 0.78 -5.77
N TYR A 132 -6.42 -0.49 -5.41
CA TYR A 132 -5.22 -1.23 -5.03
C TYR A 132 -4.46 -1.67 -6.28
N ILE A 133 -3.15 -1.75 -6.17
CA ILE A 133 -2.32 -2.45 -7.16
C ILE A 133 -2.10 -3.87 -6.68
N VAL A 134 -2.29 -4.84 -7.58
CA VAL A 134 -2.11 -6.26 -7.28
C VAL A 134 -1.04 -6.82 -8.20
N LEU A 135 0.14 -7.09 -7.63
CA LEU A 135 1.20 -7.83 -8.30
C LEU A 135 0.95 -9.33 -8.13
N GLN A 136 0.96 -10.06 -9.24
CA GLN A 136 0.70 -11.49 -9.28
C GLN A 136 1.89 -12.22 -9.88
N GLY A 137 2.47 -13.15 -9.13
CA GLY A 137 3.47 -14.09 -9.62
C GLY A 137 2.82 -15.44 -9.91
N LYS A 138 3.21 -16.10 -11.00
CA LYS A 138 2.80 -17.47 -11.34
C LYS A 138 3.98 -18.33 -11.77
N ASN A 139 3.74 -19.63 -11.93
CA ASN A 139 4.69 -20.59 -12.46
C ASN A 139 6.02 -20.59 -11.69
N GLN A 140 5.93 -20.60 -10.35
CA GLN A 140 7.08 -20.55 -9.44
C GLN A 140 7.96 -19.30 -9.70
N LEU A 141 7.33 -18.12 -9.71
CA LEU A 141 7.98 -16.82 -9.90
C LEU A 141 8.62 -16.66 -11.28
N SER A 142 8.15 -17.37 -12.32
CA SER A 142 8.67 -17.18 -13.68
C SER A 142 8.07 -15.95 -14.36
N ASP A 143 6.79 -15.69 -14.08
CA ASP A 143 6.02 -14.66 -14.77
C ASP A 143 5.32 -13.82 -13.72
N PHE A 144 5.33 -12.50 -13.96
CA PHE A 144 4.63 -11.54 -13.15
C PHE A 144 3.72 -10.67 -14.00
N SER A 145 2.63 -10.23 -13.41
CA SER A 145 1.68 -9.28 -14.02
C SER A 145 1.06 -8.42 -12.93
N CYS A 146 0.61 -7.24 -13.32
CA CYS A 146 -0.17 -6.39 -12.44
C CYS A 146 -1.59 -6.20 -12.96
N THR A 147 -2.47 -5.99 -12.00
CA THR A 147 -3.86 -5.62 -12.19
C THR A 147 -4.27 -4.69 -11.05
N THR A 148 -5.48 -4.15 -11.12
CA THR A 148 -5.99 -3.24 -10.12
C THR A 148 -7.27 -3.79 -9.50
N VAL A 149 -7.55 -3.40 -8.27
CA VAL A 149 -8.82 -3.65 -7.60
C VAL A 149 -9.44 -2.30 -7.26
N PRO A 150 -10.59 -1.94 -7.85
CA PRO A 150 -11.19 -0.65 -7.59
C PRO A 150 -11.64 -0.50 -6.15
N LEU A 151 -11.36 0.65 -5.57
CA LEU A 151 -11.95 1.04 -4.30
C LEU A 151 -13.46 1.25 -4.49
N PRO A 152 -14.28 1.00 -3.46
CA PRO A 152 -15.71 1.30 -3.52
C PRO A 152 -15.91 2.79 -3.83
N ALA A 153 -16.84 3.10 -4.75
CA ALA A 153 -17.02 4.45 -5.29
C ALA A 153 -17.26 5.51 -4.20
N GLU A 154 -17.93 5.16 -3.10
CA GLU A 154 -18.17 6.08 -1.99
C GLU A 154 -16.91 6.49 -1.20
N LEU A 155 -15.80 5.75 -1.39
CA LEU A 155 -14.50 5.98 -0.75
C LEU A 155 -13.54 6.79 -1.63
N ASN A 156 -13.91 7.00 -2.90
CA ASN A 156 -13.18 7.88 -3.79
C ASN A 156 -13.48 9.34 -3.43
N ARG A 157 -12.90 9.83 -2.32
CA ARG A 157 -13.12 11.19 -1.82
C ARG A 157 -11.79 11.93 -1.61
N PRO A 158 -11.69 13.22 -1.99
CA PRO A 158 -10.48 14.02 -1.80
C PRO A 158 -10.06 14.17 -0.34
N ASN A 159 -10.99 14.05 0.61
CA ASN A 159 -10.77 14.30 2.03
C ASN A 159 -10.35 13.07 2.84
N TRP A 160 -10.11 11.92 2.19
CA TRP A 160 -9.75 10.67 2.87
C TRP A 160 -8.27 10.56 3.26
N GLY A 161 -7.47 11.59 3.02
CA GLY A 161 -6.11 11.70 3.58
C GLY A 161 -5.20 10.50 3.28
N ASN A 162 -5.33 9.90 2.09
CA ASN A 162 -4.61 8.69 1.68
C ASN A 162 -4.99 7.41 2.45
N SER A 163 -6.19 7.36 3.05
CA SER A 163 -6.68 6.17 3.73
C SER A 163 -7.21 5.15 2.73
N TYR A 164 -6.60 3.97 2.68
CA TYR A 164 -7.11 2.81 1.95
C TYR A 164 -7.99 1.97 2.87
N PRO A 165 -9.04 1.32 2.35
CA PRO A 165 -9.71 0.29 3.12
C PRO A 165 -8.68 -0.78 3.56
N GLY A 166 -8.71 -1.14 4.83
CA GLY A 166 -7.82 -2.17 5.36
C GLY A 166 -8.15 -3.52 4.72
N LEU A 167 -7.12 -4.24 4.26
CA LEU A 167 -7.26 -5.63 3.82
C LEU A 167 -7.44 -6.52 5.04
N HIS A 168 -8.51 -7.32 5.05
CA HIS A 168 -8.87 -8.16 6.19
C HIS A 168 -8.92 -9.66 5.87
N GLY A 169 -9.03 -10.01 4.59
CA GLY A 169 -8.95 -11.41 4.20
C GLY A 169 -8.82 -11.55 2.70
N PHE A 170 -8.00 -12.50 2.28
CA PHE A 170 -7.91 -12.90 0.89
C PHE A 170 -7.73 -14.41 0.84
N ASN A 171 -8.45 -15.06 -0.07
CA ASN A 171 -8.15 -16.43 -0.44
C ASN A 171 -8.69 -16.72 -1.84
N MET A 172 -8.18 -17.79 -2.44
CA MET A 172 -8.55 -18.24 -3.78
C MET A 172 -8.36 -19.74 -3.89
N ASP A 173 -9.27 -20.41 -4.58
CA ASP A 173 -9.22 -21.86 -4.77
C ASP A 173 -8.30 -22.28 -5.93
N ALA A 174 -8.19 -23.59 -6.15
CA ALA A 174 -7.37 -24.17 -7.20
C ALA A 174 -7.90 -23.92 -8.62
N GLN A 175 -9.11 -23.37 -8.76
CA GLN A 175 -9.71 -22.98 -10.03
C GLN A 175 -9.49 -21.49 -10.33
N GLY A 176 -8.89 -20.74 -9.41
CA GLY A 176 -8.67 -19.30 -9.55
C GLY A 176 -9.86 -18.45 -9.12
N ARG A 177 -10.86 -19.04 -8.45
CA ARG A 177 -11.98 -18.29 -7.88
C ARG A 177 -11.57 -17.71 -6.54
N GLY A 178 -11.53 -16.39 -6.46
CA GLY A 178 -10.97 -15.63 -5.35
C GLY A 178 -12.00 -14.78 -4.62
N THR A 179 -11.71 -14.49 -3.35
CA THR A 179 -12.43 -13.51 -2.53
C THR A 179 -11.42 -12.62 -1.84
N LEU A 180 -11.65 -11.32 -1.91
CA LEU A 180 -10.94 -10.30 -1.13
C LEU A 180 -11.95 -9.57 -0.25
N ILE A 181 -11.62 -9.42 1.03
CA ILE A 181 -12.40 -8.69 2.02
C ILE A 181 -11.59 -7.49 2.48
N THR A 182 -12.22 -6.32 2.40
CA THR A 182 -11.65 -5.07 2.92
C THR A 182 -12.66 -4.39 3.83
N ALA A 183 -12.20 -3.41 4.62
CA ALA A 183 -13.10 -2.58 5.41
C ALA A 183 -12.57 -1.17 5.54
N ALA A 184 -13.48 -0.22 5.71
CA ALA A 184 -13.11 1.13 6.04
C ALA A 184 -14.08 1.75 7.05
N TYR A 185 -13.62 2.79 7.73
CA TYR A 185 -14.45 3.57 8.63
C TYR A 185 -15.05 4.74 7.83
N LEU A 186 -16.38 4.78 7.76
CA LEU A 186 -17.13 5.82 7.06
C LEU A 186 -17.63 6.85 8.07
N PRO A 187 -17.57 8.16 7.76
CA PRO A 187 -18.26 9.16 8.57
C PRO A 187 -19.75 8.85 8.69
N ALA A 188 -20.26 8.90 9.92
CA ALA A 188 -21.67 8.81 10.29
C ALA A 188 -22.13 10.15 10.88
N ALA A 189 -23.42 10.25 11.21
CA ALA A 189 -23.96 11.48 11.81
C ALA A 189 -23.27 11.78 13.15
N GLY A 190 -23.01 13.06 13.44
CA GLY A 190 -22.58 13.48 14.78
C GLY A 190 -21.12 13.17 15.16
N ASN A 191 -20.17 13.27 14.22
CA ASN A 191 -18.74 12.92 14.39
C ASN A 191 -18.47 11.42 14.67
N ASP A 192 -19.47 10.56 14.51
CA ASP A 192 -19.29 9.11 14.62
C ASP A 192 -18.66 8.51 13.36
N GLU A 193 -18.03 7.35 13.50
CA GLU A 193 -17.54 6.53 12.38
C GLU A 193 -18.19 5.15 12.40
N ARG A 194 -18.60 4.67 11.23
CA ARG A 194 -19.15 3.32 11.05
C ARG A 194 -18.23 2.48 10.20
N LYS A 195 -17.80 1.33 10.73
CA LYS A 195 -17.08 0.33 9.95
C LYS A 195 -17.98 -0.27 8.88
N GLN A 196 -17.59 -0.15 7.62
CA GLN A 196 -18.22 -0.78 6.47
C GLN A 196 -17.30 -1.85 5.88
N TRP A 197 -17.84 -3.04 5.67
CA TRP A 197 -17.13 -4.16 5.05
C TRP A 197 -17.47 -4.28 3.58
N TYR A 198 -16.48 -4.66 2.78
CA TYR A 198 -16.58 -4.85 1.34
C TYR A 198 -16.02 -6.20 0.94
N GLN A 199 -16.66 -6.83 -0.03
CA GLN A 199 -16.24 -8.07 -0.65
C GLN A 199 -16.07 -7.89 -2.15
N TYR A 200 -14.96 -8.42 -2.64
CA TYR A 200 -14.63 -8.53 -4.05
C TYR A 200 -14.53 -10.00 -4.44
N SER A 201 -14.75 -10.28 -5.70
CA SER A 201 -14.60 -11.63 -6.27
C SER A 201 -13.72 -11.59 -7.52
N SER A 202 -13.03 -12.68 -7.77
CA SER A 202 -12.30 -12.95 -9.00
C SER A 202 -12.61 -14.37 -9.46
N ASN A 203 -12.54 -14.63 -10.76
CA ASN A 203 -12.73 -15.97 -11.34
C ASN A 203 -11.56 -16.41 -12.22
N ASP A 204 -10.46 -15.65 -12.22
CA ASP A 204 -9.37 -15.77 -13.20
C ASP A 204 -7.99 -15.58 -12.57
N TRP A 205 -7.82 -16.15 -11.37
CA TRP A 205 -6.60 -16.00 -10.59
C TRP A 205 -6.29 -14.57 -10.16
N GLY A 206 -7.31 -13.71 -10.07
CA GLY A 206 -7.17 -12.32 -9.69
C GLY A 206 -6.72 -11.42 -10.84
N SER A 207 -6.70 -11.91 -12.08
CA SER A 207 -6.37 -11.09 -13.25
C SER A 207 -7.40 -9.98 -13.45
N SER A 208 -8.66 -10.25 -13.09
CA SER A 208 -9.74 -9.29 -12.95
C SER A 208 -10.46 -9.43 -11.61
N TRP A 209 -11.08 -8.34 -11.20
CA TRP A 209 -11.84 -8.25 -9.95
C TRP A 209 -13.20 -7.60 -10.20
N SER A 210 -14.22 -8.10 -9.50
CA SER A 210 -15.54 -7.46 -9.48
C SER A 210 -15.48 -6.09 -8.82
N GLU A 211 -16.55 -5.30 -8.97
CA GLU A 211 -16.79 -4.17 -8.07
C GLU A 211 -16.97 -4.64 -6.61
N ALA A 212 -16.82 -3.68 -5.70
CA ALA A 212 -16.99 -3.90 -4.27
C ALA A 212 -18.46 -4.12 -3.91
N ARG A 213 -18.78 -5.27 -3.31
CA ARG A 213 -20.10 -5.50 -2.70
C ARG A 213 -20.06 -5.23 -1.20
N LYS A 214 -20.96 -4.39 -0.70
CA LYS A 214 -21.16 -4.22 0.75
C LYS A 214 -21.62 -5.52 1.39
N ILE A 215 -21.00 -5.86 2.51
CA ILE A 215 -21.41 -7.00 3.34
C ILE A 215 -21.63 -6.52 4.79
N PRO A 216 -22.52 -7.17 5.56
CA PRO A 216 -22.82 -6.74 6.92
C PRO A 216 -21.69 -7.06 7.92
N ALA A 217 -20.93 -8.12 7.66
CA ALA A 217 -19.82 -8.56 8.50
C ALA A 217 -18.83 -9.39 7.67
N ILE A 218 -17.59 -9.50 8.14
CA ILE A 218 -16.58 -10.40 7.57
C ILE A 218 -17.03 -11.86 7.68
N PRO A 219 -16.84 -12.70 6.63
CA PRO A 219 -17.07 -14.14 6.74
C PRO A 219 -16.15 -14.79 7.77
N ALA A 220 -16.66 -15.78 8.51
CA ALA A 220 -15.87 -16.48 9.53
C ALA A 220 -14.63 -17.21 8.96
N LYS A 221 -14.69 -17.63 7.69
CA LYS A 221 -13.58 -18.26 6.98
C LYS A 221 -13.67 -17.98 5.48
N LEU A 222 -12.51 -17.75 4.86
CA LEU A 222 -12.34 -17.76 3.41
C LEU A 222 -11.72 -19.09 2.98
N SER A 223 -12.38 -19.77 2.04
CA SER A 223 -11.88 -21.03 1.47
C SER A 223 -10.87 -20.77 0.36
N GLY A 224 -9.83 -21.60 0.28
CA GLY A 224 -8.84 -21.55 -0.79
C GLY A 224 -7.47 -22.07 -0.36
N ILE A 225 -6.50 -21.92 -1.25
CA ILE A 225 -5.16 -22.50 -1.15
C ILE A 225 -4.07 -21.48 -0.86
N PHE A 226 -4.41 -20.19 -0.74
CA PHE A 226 -3.44 -19.16 -0.39
C PHE A 226 -3.26 -19.06 1.12
N GLN A 227 -2.04 -18.75 1.51
CA GLN A 227 -1.61 -18.52 2.88
C GLN A 227 -0.94 -17.15 2.94
N SER A 228 -1.15 -16.43 4.03
CA SER A 228 -0.53 -15.13 4.23
C SER A 228 0.98 -15.30 4.43
N LEU A 229 1.75 -14.45 3.77
CA LEU A 229 3.18 -14.35 3.99
C LEU A 229 3.43 -13.47 5.21
N THR A 230 4.37 -13.90 6.05
CA THR A 230 4.84 -13.10 7.19
C THR A 230 6.01 -12.24 6.75
N ASP A 231 5.91 -10.93 6.96
CA ASP A 231 7.05 -10.01 6.86
C ASP A 231 8.07 -10.36 7.95
N ILE A 232 9.33 -10.53 7.53
CA ILE A 232 10.46 -10.80 8.42
C ILE A 232 11.59 -9.82 8.11
N PRO A 233 12.48 -9.53 9.07
CA PRO A 233 13.72 -8.81 8.78
C PRO A 233 14.47 -9.46 7.61
N ALA A 234 15.02 -8.65 6.70
CA ALA A 234 15.72 -9.17 5.53
C ALA A 234 16.91 -10.07 5.95
N PRO A 235 16.89 -11.37 5.61
CA PRO A 235 17.95 -12.28 6.01
C PRO A 235 19.27 -11.88 5.33
N ALA A 236 20.34 -11.74 6.12
CA ALA A 236 21.63 -11.24 5.61
C ALA A 236 22.18 -12.06 4.44
N TRP A 237 21.99 -13.37 4.44
CA TRP A 237 22.42 -14.25 3.35
C TRP A 237 21.63 -14.00 2.05
N LEU A 238 20.34 -13.65 2.16
CA LEU A 238 19.49 -13.37 1.02
C LEU A 238 19.83 -12.01 0.41
N VAL A 239 20.06 -10.99 1.26
CA VAL A 239 20.55 -9.67 0.82
C VAL A 239 21.91 -9.77 0.14
N LYS A 240 22.86 -10.52 0.73
CA LYS A 240 24.17 -10.78 0.10
C LYS A 240 24.02 -11.45 -1.27
N SER A 241 23.11 -12.41 -1.40
CA SER A 241 22.84 -13.07 -2.68
C SER A 241 22.27 -12.11 -3.72
N LEU A 242 21.40 -11.17 -3.33
CA LEU A 242 20.86 -10.14 -4.22
C LEU A 242 21.99 -9.21 -4.70
N LEU A 243 22.78 -8.67 -3.78
CA LEU A 243 23.90 -7.78 -4.10
C LEU A 243 24.95 -8.42 -5.02
N ALA A 244 25.21 -9.72 -4.87
CA ALA A 244 26.16 -10.44 -5.72
C ALA A 244 25.67 -10.62 -7.17
N SER A 245 24.36 -10.51 -7.41
CA SER A 245 23.74 -10.64 -8.74
C SER A 245 23.51 -9.31 -9.45
N THR A 246 23.75 -8.19 -8.75
CA THR A 246 23.54 -6.85 -9.29
C THR A 246 24.87 -6.31 -9.85
N PRO A 247 24.88 -5.83 -11.11
CA PRO A 247 26.07 -5.24 -11.72
C PRO A 247 26.57 -3.98 -10.99
#